data_AF-A0A158QP43-F1
#
_entry.id   AF-A0A158QP43-F1
#
_cell.length_a   1.000
_cell.length_b   1.000
_cell.length_c   1.000
_cell.angle_alpha   90.00
_cell.angle_beta   90.00
_cell.angle_gamma   90.00
#
_symmetry.space_group_name_H-M   'P 1'
#
loop_
_entity.id
_entity.type
_entity.pdbx_description
1 polymer ?
#
loop_
_entity_poly.entity_id
_entity_poly.type
_entity_poly.pdbx_seq_one_letter_code
_entity_poly.pdbx_strand_id
1 'polypeptide(L)'
;LKIFLLIQISGGLDLKTQEAALRTGPDVVVATPGRLIDHLHNSPSFSLNSIEVLVLDEADRMLEEAFKDQMNELIRLCAPNRQTLLFSATMTDQIDELASMSLKKPVKIFINENTETALKLRQEFIRIRAGRETDREAIVSALVTRTFQENTIIFVRMKKDCQRLHILLGLLGLKVPIVILETKQISYVLGSYLYNFQIDVLVSTDLASRGLDIEGVQTVINMHMPKTIKQYIHRVGRTARAGRAGRSISLVGEDDRKLLKEIINTNPDRTLKQRMVAPEVVEAYRQRIDSLEESIRQIDLEEKEEKELRLAESALTKTKEKLETGTTEREGRVWFQKPTVSERERRRAEKRAQRKEEMKRKQAAKTPEEIRMEHEMAYQAREAKRARRGKNRRLRAVVETPFKVS
;
A
#
# COMPACT_ATOMS: atom_id res chain seq x y z
N LEU A 1 4.29 -39.49 10.41
CA LEU A 1 4.25 -38.02 10.22
C LEU A 1 3.05 -37.68 9.35
N LYS A 2 2.13 -36.81 9.81
CA LYS A 2 1.18 -36.17 8.87
C LYS A 2 1.97 -35.09 8.14
N ILE A 3 2.11 -35.23 6.82
CA ILE A 3 2.64 -34.20 5.96
C ILE A 3 1.48 -33.24 5.72
N PHE A 4 1.59 -32.00 6.22
CA PHE A 4 0.61 -30.95 5.95
C PHE A 4 0.97 -30.28 4.62
N LEU A 5 0.02 -30.17 3.72
CA LEU A 5 0.21 -29.45 2.46
C LEU A 5 -0.07 -27.95 2.68
N LEU A 6 0.96 -27.12 2.50
CA LEU A 6 0.90 -25.66 2.66
C LEU A 6 0.99 -24.95 1.31
N ILE A 7 0.08 -24.02 1.05
CA ILE A 7 0.06 -23.24 -0.21
C ILE A 7 -0.02 -21.75 0.09
N GLN A 8 0.80 -20.97 -0.64
CA GLN A 8 0.76 -19.50 -0.64
C GLN A 8 -0.10 -18.98 -1.80
N ILE A 9 -1.01 -18.06 -1.49
CA ILE A 9 -1.93 -17.42 -2.44
C ILE A 9 -1.75 -15.90 -2.34
N SER A 10 -1.12 -15.29 -3.34
CA SER A 10 -0.87 -13.85 -3.30
C SER A 10 -0.91 -13.20 -4.68
N GLY A 11 -1.02 -11.86 -4.68
CA GLY A 11 -0.77 -11.07 -5.88
C GLY A 11 0.63 -11.34 -6.45
N GLY A 12 0.78 -11.29 -7.78
CA GLY A 12 2.08 -11.46 -8.44
C GLY A 12 2.43 -12.90 -8.82
N LEU A 13 1.86 -13.93 -8.22
CA LEU A 13 2.06 -15.32 -8.66
C LEU A 13 1.13 -15.70 -9.82
N ASP A 14 1.49 -16.72 -10.60
CA ASP A 14 0.64 -17.19 -11.70
C ASP A 14 -0.66 -17.78 -11.14
N LEU A 15 -1.77 -17.42 -11.78
CA LEU A 15 -3.11 -17.76 -11.31
C LEU A 15 -3.43 -19.24 -11.55
N LYS A 16 -2.98 -19.79 -12.68
CA LYS A 16 -3.23 -21.20 -13.03
C LYS A 16 -2.45 -22.12 -12.10
N THR A 17 -1.21 -21.76 -11.77
CA THR A 17 -0.41 -22.51 -10.80
C THR A 17 -1.09 -22.54 -9.43
N GLN A 18 -1.62 -21.40 -8.95
CA GLN A 18 -2.35 -21.34 -7.68
C GLN A 18 -3.65 -22.15 -7.72
N GLU A 19 -4.42 -22.09 -8.82
CA GLU A 19 -5.63 -22.93 -8.99
C GLU A 19 -5.31 -24.42 -8.97
N ALA A 20 -4.27 -24.84 -9.68
CA ALA A 20 -3.85 -26.23 -9.71
C ALA A 20 -3.42 -26.70 -8.32
N ALA A 21 -2.68 -25.86 -7.59
CA ALA A 21 -2.28 -26.14 -6.22
C ALA A 21 -3.51 -26.26 -5.29
N LEU A 22 -4.48 -25.35 -5.38
CA LEU A 22 -5.72 -25.43 -4.59
C LEU A 22 -6.53 -26.71 -4.84
N ARG A 23 -6.54 -27.21 -6.08
CA ARG A 23 -7.24 -28.48 -6.41
C ARG A 23 -6.67 -29.70 -5.71
N THR A 24 -5.43 -29.64 -5.23
CA THR A 24 -4.83 -30.75 -4.47
C THR A 24 -5.42 -30.90 -3.06
N GLY A 25 -6.21 -29.93 -2.60
CA GLY A 25 -6.84 -29.96 -1.27
C GLY A 25 -5.84 -29.70 -0.15
N PRO A 26 -5.20 -28.52 -0.08
CA PRO A 26 -4.26 -28.19 0.99
C PRO A 26 -4.88 -28.22 2.38
N ASP A 27 -4.11 -28.69 3.36
CA ASP A 27 -4.49 -28.59 4.78
C ASP A 27 -4.36 -27.15 5.30
N VAL A 28 -3.37 -26.40 4.81
CA VAL A 28 -3.09 -25.02 5.22
C VAL A 28 -2.96 -24.09 4.02
N VAL A 29 -3.72 -23.00 4.04
CA VAL A 29 -3.68 -21.96 3.00
C VAL A 29 -3.29 -20.63 3.63
N VAL A 30 -2.19 -20.05 3.15
CA VAL A 30 -1.74 -18.69 3.52
C VAL A 30 -2.07 -17.76 2.36
N ALA A 31 -2.93 -16.76 2.57
CA ALA A 31 -3.44 -15.96 1.47
C ALA A 31 -3.59 -14.46 1.78
N THR A 32 -3.42 -13.62 0.76
CA THR A 32 -3.87 -12.21 0.83
C THR A 32 -5.37 -12.11 0.51
N PRO A 33 -6.14 -11.24 1.21
CA PRO A 33 -7.61 -11.23 1.12
C PRO A 33 -8.15 -11.12 -0.31
N GLY A 34 -7.63 -10.17 -1.10
CA GLY A 34 -8.09 -9.95 -2.47
C GLY A 34 -7.86 -11.14 -3.40
N ARG A 35 -6.73 -11.86 -3.28
CA ARG A 35 -6.44 -13.03 -4.10
C ARG A 35 -7.26 -14.24 -3.66
N LEU A 36 -7.48 -14.40 -2.36
CA LEU A 36 -8.31 -15.49 -1.84
C LEU A 36 -9.76 -15.39 -2.31
N ILE A 37 -10.34 -14.18 -2.30
CA ILE A 37 -11.70 -13.92 -2.79
C ILE A 37 -11.81 -14.20 -4.29
N ASP A 38 -10.80 -13.81 -5.08
CA ASP A 38 -10.74 -14.13 -6.51
C ASP A 38 -10.81 -15.66 -6.73
N HIS A 39 -10.07 -16.45 -5.95
CA HIS A 39 -10.17 -17.90 -6.02
C HIS A 39 -11.53 -18.43 -5.55
N LEU A 40 -12.14 -17.89 -4.50
CA LEU A 40 -13.46 -18.34 -4.03
C LEU A 40 -14.58 -18.13 -5.05
N HIS A 41 -14.52 -17.05 -5.82
CA HIS A 41 -15.52 -16.78 -6.85
C HIS A 41 -15.23 -17.46 -8.19
N ASN A 42 -13.97 -17.56 -8.58
CA ASN A 42 -13.59 -18.00 -9.92
C ASN A 42 -13.03 -19.43 -9.99
N SER A 43 -12.75 -20.08 -8.84
CA SER A 43 -12.22 -21.45 -8.78
C SER A 43 -13.30 -22.40 -8.24
N PRO A 44 -14.03 -23.14 -9.11
CA PRO A 44 -15.19 -23.93 -8.69
C PRO A 44 -14.87 -25.08 -7.74
N SER A 45 -13.60 -25.50 -7.66
CA SER A 45 -13.15 -26.60 -6.80
C SER A 45 -12.67 -26.14 -5.42
N PHE A 46 -12.72 -24.86 -5.10
CA PHE A 46 -12.18 -24.30 -3.85
C PHE A 46 -13.28 -23.63 -3.02
N SER A 47 -13.37 -24.01 -1.75
CA SER A 47 -14.33 -23.42 -0.80
C SER A 47 -13.76 -23.39 0.61
N LEU A 48 -14.26 -22.48 1.45
CA LEU A 48 -13.89 -22.38 2.87
C LEU A 48 -14.96 -22.97 3.80
N ASN A 49 -15.86 -23.79 3.27
CA ASN A 49 -16.98 -24.36 4.03
C ASN A 49 -16.55 -25.40 5.07
N SER A 50 -15.36 -25.99 4.91
CA SER A 50 -14.81 -27.02 5.78
C SER A 50 -13.66 -26.54 6.66
N ILE A 51 -13.39 -25.22 6.72
CA ILE A 51 -12.29 -24.74 7.57
C ILE A 51 -12.66 -24.84 9.05
N GLU A 52 -11.74 -25.36 9.84
CA GLU A 52 -11.87 -25.45 11.29
C GLU A 52 -11.21 -24.27 12.00
N VAL A 53 -10.20 -23.65 11.36
CA VAL A 53 -9.40 -22.56 11.92
C VAL A 53 -9.25 -21.42 10.91
N LEU A 54 -9.50 -20.19 11.35
CA LEU A 54 -9.23 -18.96 10.60
C LEU A 54 -8.24 -18.10 11.39
N VAL A 55 -7.14 -17.70 10.78
CA VAL A 55 -6.15 -16.79 11.37
C VAL A 55 -6.17 -15.47 10.62
N LEU A 56 -6.38 -14.38 11.35
CA LEU A 56 -6.34 -13.00 10.86
C LEU A 56 -5.09 -12.33 11.46
N ASP A 57 -4.00 -12.29 10.70
CA ASP A 57 -2.73 -11.70 11.15
C ASP A 57 -2.53 -10.27 10.63
N GLU A 58 -1.84 -9.43 11.42
CA GLU A 58 -1.70 -7.99 11.19
C GLU A 58 -3.03 -7.28 10.84
N ALA A 59 -4.09 -7.52 11.62
CA ALA A 59 -5.45 -7.07 11.31
C ALA A 59 -5.61 -5.54 11.20
N ASP A 60 -4.82 -4.77 11.94
CA ASP A 60 -4.74 -3.31 11.79
C ASP A 60 -4.26 -2.89 10.40
N ARG A 61 -3.30 -3.61 9.82
CA ARG A 61 -2.76 -3.35 8.48
C ARG A 61 -3.74 -3.74 7.38
N MET A 62 -4.44 -4.87 7.55
CA MET A 62 -5.47 -5.29 6.59
C MET A 62 -6.57 -4.24 6.42
N LEU A 63 -6.92 -3.51 7.50
CA LEU A 63 -7.95 -2.49 7.46
C LEU A 63 -7.47 -1.15 6.88
N GLU A 64 -6.20 -0.78 7.05
CA GLU A 64 -5.59 0.43 6.45
C GLU A 64 -5.58 0.39 4.91
N GLU A 65 -5.41 -0.79 4.31
CA GLU A 65 -5.36 -0.99 2.84
C GLU A 65 -6.74 -1.00 2.17
N ALA A 66 -7.80 -0.65 2.91
CA ALA A 66 -9.18 -0.65 2.46
C ALA A 66 -9.76 -2.04 2.13
N PHE A 67 -9.23 -3.11 2.75
CA PHE A 67 -9.76 -4.47 2.58
C PHE A 67 -10.94 -4.80 3.49
N LYS A 68 -11.53 -3.84 4.21
CA LYS A 68 -12.66 -4.08 5.11
C LYS A 68 -13.80 -4.85 4.43
N ASP A 69 -14.19 -4.42 3.23
CA ASP A 69 -15.26 -5.08 2.47
C ASP A 69 -14.87 -6.51 2.07
N GLN A 70 -13.61 -6.71 1.67
CA GLN A 70 -13.07 -8.02 1.30
C GLN A 70 -13.05 -8.96 2.51
N MET A 71 -12.59 -8.48 3.67
CA MET A 71 -12.60 -9.26 4.91
C MET A 71 -14.01 -9.67 5.33
N ASN A 72 -14.97 -8.74 5.24
CA ASN A 72 -16.36 -9.02 5.55
C ASN A 72 -16.96 -10.10 4.64
N GLU A 73 -16.59 -10.12 3.38
CA GLU A 73 -17.02 -11.14 2.42
C GLU A 73 -16.35 -12.50 2.70
N LEU A 74 -15.04 -12.51 2.92
CA LEU A 74 -14.28 -13.70 3.27
C LEU A 74 -14.84 -14.37 4.53
N ILE A 75 -15.10 -13.60 5.59
CA ILE A 75 -15.69 -14.10 6.84
C ILE A 75 -17.07 -14.74 6.62
N ARG A 76 -17.86 -14.23 5.67
CA ARG A 76 -19.18 -14.81 5.32
C ARG A 76 -19.06 -16.12 4.54
N LEU A 77 -18.03 -16.26 3.72
CA LEU A 77 -17.76 -17.46 2.93
C LEU A 77 -17.09 -18.57 3.76
N CYS A 78 -16.58 -18.25 4.95
CA CYS A 78 -16.03 -19.22 5.88
C CYS A 78 -17.12 -19.98 6.66
N ALA A 79 -16.80 -21.22 7.04
CA ALA A 79 -17.61 -22.03 7.94
C ALA A 79 -18.01 -21.26 9.23
N PRO A 80 -19.27 -21.32 9.68
CA PRO A 80 -19.71 -20.60 10.87
C PRO A 80 -19.21 -21.24 12.17
N ASN A 81 -18.91 -22.55 12.16
CA ASN A 81 -18.37 -23.28 13.29
C ASN A 81 -16.87 -23.49 13.11
N ARG A 82 -16.08 -22.49 13.52
CA ARG A 82 -14.62 -22.48 13.41
C ARG A 82 -14.00 -21.77 14.60
N GLN A 83 -12.77 -22.10 14.94
CA GLN A 83 -11.93 -21.29 15.80
C GLN A 83 -11.38 -20.12 14.97
N THR A 84 -11.43 -18.90 15.50
CA THR A 84 -10.82 -17.73 14.84
C THR A 84 -9.81 -17.09 15.77
N LEU A 85 -8.60 -16.85 15.26
CA LEU A 85 -7.54 -16.12 15.93
C LEU A 85 -7.34 -14.79 15.21
N LEU A 86 -7.28 -13.70 15.97
CA LEU A 86 -7.04 -12.36 15.44
C LEU A 86 -5.83 -11.77 16.14
N PHE A 87 -4.80 -11.45 15.36
CA PHE A 87 -3.58 -10.80 15.82
C PHE A 87 -3.52 -9.39 15.26
N SER A 88 -3.21 -8.43 16.13
CA SER A 88 -3.10 -7.03 15.76
C SER A 88 -2.11 -6.33 16.69
N ALA A 89 -1.27 -5.45 16.14
CA ALA A 89 -0.37 -4.64 16.94
C ALA A 89 -1.10 -3.46 17.60
N THR A 90 -2.20 -3.00 17.02
CA THR A 90 -3.00 -1.89 17.54
C THR A 90 -4.45 -2.28 17.78
N MET A 91 -5.12 -1.60 18.70
CA MET A 91 -6.57 -1.65 18.87
C MET A 91 -7.17 -0.34 18.38
N THR A 92 -8.10 -0.44 17.44
CA THR A 92 -8.86 0.69 16.88
C THR A 92 -10.31 0.27 16.74
N ASP A 93 -11.24 1.22 16.66
CA ASP A 93 -12.66 0.92 16.51
C ASP A 93 -12.96 -0.01 15.31
N GLN A 94 -12.19 0.12 14.23
CA GLN A 94 -12.32 -0.74 13.04
C GLN A 94 -11.91 -2.19 13.32
N ILE A 95 -10.92 -2.40 14.21
CA ILE A 95 -10.45 -3.73 14.61
C ILE A 95 -11.43 -4.34 15.60
N ASP A 96 -11.99 -3.54 16.52
CA ASP A 96 -13.06 -4.01 17.41
C ASP A 96 -14.31 -4.40 16.61
N GLU A 97 -14.65 -3.68 15.54
CA GLU A 97 -15.71 -4.06 14.61
C GLU A 97 -15.39 -5.38 13.89
N LEU A 98 -14.17 -5.51 13.34
CA LEU A 98 -13.72 -6.75 12.69
C LEU A 98 -13.71 -7.94 13.66
N ALA A 99 -13.23 -7.74 14.88
CA ALA A 99 -13.23 -8.73 15.95
C ALA A 99 -14.65 -9.17 16.30
N SER A 100 -15.59 -8.22 16.40
CA SER A 100 -16.99 -8.49 16.69
C SER A 100 -17.68 -9.28 15.58
N MET A 101 -17.26 -9.09 14.32
CA MET A 101 -17.80 -9.82 13.17
C MET A 101 -17.16 -11.20 12.98
N SER A 102 -15.89 -11.36 13.34
CA SER A 102 -15.11 -12.58 13.04
C SER A 102 -15.01 -13.56 14.21
N LEU A 103 -15.08 -13.08 15.46
CA LEU A 103 -14.86 -13.87 16.68
C LEU A 103 -16.17 -14.13 17.44
N LYS A 104 -16.24 -15.25 18.16
CA LYS A 104 -17.34 -15.59 19.08
C LYS A 104 -16.79 -15.67 20.51
N LYS A 105 -17.22 -14.76 21.38
CA LYS A 105 -16.76 -14.65 22.80
C LYS A 105 -15.23 -14.78 22.93
N PRO A 106 -14.43 -13.89 22.29
CA PRO A 106 -12.98 -14.03 22.29
C PRO A 106 -12.37 -13.78 23.67
N VAL A 107 -11.35 -14.57 24.00
CA VAL A 107 -10.42 -14.23 25.09
C VAL A 107 -9.45 -13.18 24.54
N LYS A 108 -9.43 -11.99 25.15
CA LYS A 108 -8.50 -10.92 24.77
C LYS A 108 -7.20 -11.09 25.56
N ILE A 109 -6.12 -11.39 24.86
CA ILE A 109 -4.77 -11.45 25.44
C ILE A 109 -4.05 -10.19 25.01
N PHE A 110 -3.80 -9.30 25.98
CA PHE A 110 -2.98 -8.13 25.76
C PHE A 110 -1.58 -8.42 26.27
N ILE A 111 -0.64 -8.54 25.34
CA ILE A 111 0.77 -8.47 25.68
C ILE A 111 1.06 -6.98 25.84
N ASN A 112 0.82 -6.47 27.05
CA ASN A 112 1.28 -5.14 27.44
C ASN A 112 2.81 -5.21 27.58
N GLU A 113 3.52 -5.33 26.46
CA GLU A 113 4.81 -4.68 26.38
C GLU A 113 4.47 -3.20 26.33
N ASN A 114 4.92 -2.46 27.34
CA ASN A 114 4.85 -1.00 27.33
C ASN A 114 5.09 -0.50 25.90
N THR A 115 4.23 0.39 25.41
CA THR A 115 4.49 1.23 24.24
C THR A 115 5.74 2.11 24.41
N GLU A 116 6.47 1.97 25.53
CA GLU A 116 7.91 2.19 25.63
C GLU A 116 8.61 1.33 24.57
N THR A 117 8.69 1.87 23.36
CA THR A 117 9.79 1.64 22.42
C THR A 117 10.97 0.96 23.12
N ALA A 118 11.04 -0.38 23.01
CA ALA A 118 11.94 -1.30 23.70
C ALA A 118 12.98 -0.57 24.57
N LEU A 119 12.95 -0.65 25.90
CA LEU A 119 13.83 0.09 26.85
C LEU A 119 15.32 0.27 26.43
N LYS A 120 15.84 -0.57 25.52
CA LYS A 120 17.19 -0.52 24.92
C LYS A 120 17.27 0.12 23.51
N LEU A 121 16.20 0.70 22.98
CA LEU A 121 16.15 1.34 21.66
C LEU A 121 16.64 2.78 21.78
N ARG A 122 17.77 3.07 21.14
CA ARG A 122 18.29 4.43 21.03
C ARG A 122 17.69 5.11 19.81
N GLN A 123 16.85 6.12 20.03
CA GLN A 123 16.23 6.88 18.96
C GLN A 123 17.00 8.17 18.74
N GLU A 124 17.37 8.44 17.49
CA GLU A 124 18.10 9.63 17.08
C GLU A 124 17.38 10.31 15.92
N PHE A 125 17.47 11.64 15.84
CA PHE A 125 17.02 12.37 14.67
C PHE A 125 18.09 13.33 14.17
N ILE A 126 18.12 13.53 12.86
CA ILE A 126 18.98 14.50 12.18
C ILE A 126 18.05 15.53 11.55
N ARG A 127 18.23 16.80 11.92
CA ARG A 127 17.43 17.90 11.38
C ARG A 127 18.01 18.38 10.05
N ILE A 128 17.20 18.36 9.01
CA ILE A 128 17.53 18.90 7.70
C ILE A 128 17.00 20.32 7.60
N ARG A 129 17.82 21.23 7.06
CA ARG A 129 17.45 22.64 6.89
C ARG A 129 16.59 22.82 5.64
N ALA A 130 15.74 23.85 5.65
CA ALA A 130 14.98 24.27 4.47
C ALA A 130 15.90 24.42 3.26
N GLY A 131 15.47 23.93 2.09
CA GLY A 131 16.24 24.03 0.84
C GLY A 131 17.45 23.10 0.74
N ARG A 132 17.70 22.25 1.74
CA ARG A 132 18.78 21.23 1.73
C ARG A 132 18.26 19.80 1.72
N GLU A 133 17.11 19.59 1.11
CA GLU A 133 16.46 18.28 1.07
C GLU A 133 17.28 17.23 0.30
N THR A 134 18.08 17.69 -0.66
CA THR A 134 19.03 16.88 -1.43
C THR A 134 20.15 16.30 -0.55
N ASP A 135 20.43 16.90 0.60
CA ASP A 135 21.47 16.41 1.52
C ASP A 135 21.07 15.07 2.17
N ARG A 136 19.80 14.62 2.04
CA ARG A 136 19.35 13.31 2.57
C ARG A 136 20.21 12.16 2.07
N GLU A 137 20.53 12.13 0.78
CA GLU A 137 21.36 11.07 0.16
C GLU A 137 22.79 11.09 0.72
N ALA A 138 23.38 12.29 0.82
CA ALA A 138 24.72 12.48 1.38
C ALA A 138 24.78 12.06 2.86
N ILE A 139 23.79 12.44 3.67
CA ILE A 139 23.70 12.08 5.08
C ILE A 139 23.58 10.56 5.24
N VAL A 140 22.65 9.93 4.53
CA VAL A 140 22.45 8.48 4.60
C VAL A 140 23.71 7.75 4.18
N SER A 141 24.31 8.14 3.05
CA SER A 141 25.55 7.55 2.54
C SER A 141 26.68 7.66 3.56
N ALA A 142 26.86 8.83 4.19
CA ALA A 142 27.86 9.03 5.24
C ALA A 142 27.60 8.17 6.47
N LEU A 143 26.34 7.97 6.88
CA LEU A 143 25.99 7.14 8.03
C LEU A 143 26.31 5.67 7.79
N VAL A 144 25.89 5.11 6.64
CA VAL A 144 26.08 3.69 6.36
C VAL A 144 27.52 3.36 6.01
N THR A 145 28.21 4.21 5.24
CA THR A 145 29.62 3.92 4.86
C THR A 145 30.61 4.12 6.02
N ARG A 146 30.26 4.85 7.09
CA ARG A 146 31.20 5.13 8.19
C ARG A 146 30.87 4.43 9.51
N THR A 147 29.58 4.21 9.81
CA THR A 147 29.17 3.82 11.16
C THR A 147 28.19 2.64 11.19
N PHE A 148 27.30 2.54 10.21
CA PHE A 148 26.19 1.59 10.24
C PHE A 148 26.22 0.66 9.02
N GLN A 149 27.34 -0.05 8.86
CA GLN A 149 27.58 -0.95 7.73
C GLN A 149 26.87 -2.29 7.88
N GLU A 150 26.50 -2.71 9.09
CA GLU A 150 25.99 -4.06 9.35
C GLU A 150 24.50 -4.06 9.71
N ASN A 151 23.72 -4.97 9.12
CA ASN A 151 22.33 -5.25 9.46
C ASN A 151 21.46 -3.97 9.57
N THR A 152 21.64 -3.05 8.62
CA THR A 152 20.94 -1.77 8.59
C THR A 152 19.77 -1.81 7.61
N ILE A 153 18.58 -1.35 8.02
CA ILE A 153 17.45 -1.14 7.11
C ILE A 153 17.24 0.36 6.88
N ILE A 154 17.19 0.77 5.61
CA ILE A 154 16.88 2.13 5.19
C ILE A 154 15.46 2.17 4.62
N PHE A 155 14.61 3.02 5.22
CA PHE A 155 13.27 3.29 4.73
C PHE A 155 13.21 4.55 3.87
N VAL A 156 12.71 4.37 2.64
CA VAL A 156 12.46 5.45 1.69
C VAL A 156 10.98 5.51 1.28
N ARG A 157 10.55 6.67 0.77
CA ARG A 157 9.14 6.92 0.44
C ARG A 157 8.75 6.33 -0.91
N MET A 158 9.57 6.53 -1.95
CA MET A 158 9.24 6.14 -3.32
C MET A 158 10.16 5.03 -3.83
N LYS A 159 9.63 4.21 -4.74
CA LYS A 159 10.39 3.12 -5.38
C LYS A 159 11.59 3.64 -6.18
N LYS A 160 11.44 4.80 -6.83
CA LYS A 160 12.55 5.44 -7.55
C LYS A 160 13.72 5.80 -6.61
N ASP A 161 13.41 6.18 -5.37
CA ASP A 161 14.43 6.52 -4.38
C ASP A 161 15.12 5.25 -3.87
N CYS A 162 14.41 4.11 -3.78
CA CYS A 162 15.03 2.81 -3.51
C CYS A 162 16.07 2.49 -4.58
N GLN A 163 15.69 2.59 -5.87
CA GLN A 163 16.57 2.25 -6.99
C GLN A 163 17.78 3.19 -7.04
N ARG A 164 17.55 4.49 -6.91
CA ARG A 164 18.65 5.47 -6.89
C ARG A 164 19.62 5.22 -5.73
N LEU A 165 19.11 4.94 -4.53
CA LEU A 165 19.96 4.68 -3.37
C LEU A 165 20.70 3.35 -3.48
N HIS A 166 20.12 2.33 -4.12
CA HIS A 166 20.78 1.07 -4.42
C HIS A 166 22.01 1.25 -5.28
N ILE A 167 21.86 1.92 -6.42
CA ILE A 167 22.95 2.18 -7.36
C ILE A 167 24.02 3.04 -6.68
N LEU A 168 23.59 4.11 -6.00
CA LEU A 168 24.52 5.02 -5.31
C LEU A 168 25.35 4.31 -4.26
N LEU A 169 24.73 3.55 -3.34
CA LEU A 169 25.47 2.86 -2.29
C LEU A 169 26.30 1.70 -2.84
N GLY A 170 25.85 1.05 -3.93
CA GLY A 170 26.62 0.07 -4.69
C GLY A 170 27.90 0.65 -5.28
N LEU A 171 27.83 1.84 -5.91
CA LEU A 171 28.99 2.58 -6.41
C LEU A 171 29.93 3.06 -5.29
N LEU A 172 29.43 3.22 -4.06
CA LEU A 172 30.22 3.49 -2.86
C LEU A 172 30.83 2.22 -2.24
N GLY A 173 30.63 1.06 -2.85
CA GLY A 173 31.25 -0.22 -2.47
C GLY A 173 30.46 -1.04 -1.44
N LEU A 174 29.20 -0.70 -1.16
CA LEU A 174 28.35 -1.45 -0.23
C LEU A 174 27.49 -2.48 -0.96
N LYS A 175 27.25 -3.63 -0.31
CA LYS A 175 26.28 -4.61 -0.80
C LYS A 175 24.88 -4.23 -0.33
N VAL A 176 24.10 -3.65 -1.23
CA VAL A 176 22.80 -3.06 -0.87
C VAL A 176 21.64 -3.72 -1.60
N PRO A 177 21.08 -4.84 -1.12
CA PRO A 177 19.84 -5.35 -1.69
C PRO A 177 18.66 -4.37 -1.53
N ILE A 178 17.72 -4.43 -2.47
CA ILE A 178 16.46 -3.68 -2.44
C ILE A 178 15.25 -4.58 -2.28
N VAL A 179 14.22 -4.08 -1.60
CA VAL A 179 12.91 -4.74 -1.51
C VAL A 179 11.80 -3.80 -1.99
N ILE A 180 11.16 -4.18 -3.09
CA ILE A 180 10.11 -3.38 -3.77
C ILE A 180 8.97 -4.32 -4.22
N LEU A 181 7.70 -3.94 -4.02
CA LEU A 181 6.51 -4.78 -4.26
C LEU A 181 6.27 -5.29 -5.71
N GLU A 182 7.20 -5.12 -6.66
CA GLU A 182 7.01 -5.56 -8.05
C GLU A 182 7.74 -6.85 -8.43
N THR A 183 8.72 -7.30 -7.64
CA THR A 183 9.61 -8.36 -8.10
C THR A 183 9.17 -9.72 -7.54
N LYS A 184 8.65 -10.61 -8.40
CA LYS A 184 8.30 -12.01 -8.07
C LYS A 184 9.46 -12.83 -7.47
N GLN A 185 10.69 -12.32 -7.50
CA GLN A 185 11.91 -13.02 -7.09
C GLN A 185 12.39 -12.68 -5.67
N ILE A 186 11.70 -11.78 -4.96
CA ILE A 186 12.14 -11.27 -3.65
C ILE A 186 12.23 -12.36 -2.59
N SER A 187 11.36 -13.37 -2.61
CA SER A 187 11.35 -14.43 -1.59
C SER A 187 12.54 -15.40 -1.70
N TYR A 188 13.08 -15.65 -2.90
CA TYR A 188 14.23 -16.56 -3.07
C TYR A 188 15.57 -15.86 -2.87
N VAL A 189 15.72 -14.64 -3.40
CA VAL A 189 16.97 -13.87 -3.33
C VAL A 189 17.17 -13.31 -1.93
N LEU A 190 16.14 -12.75 -1.29
CA LEU A 190 16.26 -12.37 0.13
C LEU A 190 16.47 -13.60 1.01
N GLY A 191 15.83 -14.73 0.72
CA GLY A 191 16.10 -15.99 1.42
C GLY A 191 17.58 -16.33 1.38
N SER A 192 18.17 -16.49 0.20
CA SER A 192 19.58 -16.91 0.07
C SER A 192 20.59 -15.89 0.63
N TYR A 193 20.32 -14.59 0.54
CA TYR A 193 21.22 -13.56 1.10
C TYR A 193 21.00 -13.30 2.60
N LEU A 194 19.77 -13.42 3.12
CA LEU A 194 19.45 -13.28 4.56
C LEU A 194 19.88 -14.53 5.34
N TYR A 195 19.64 -15.75 4.82
CA TYR A 195 20.04 -17.00 5.49
C TYR A 195 21.56 -17.12 5.64
N ASN A 196 22.34 -16.47 4.76
CA ASN A 196 23.81 -16.45 4.85
C ASN A 196 24.37 -15.22 5.59
N PHE A 197 23.53 -14.34 6.15
CA PHE A 197 23.93 -13.16 6.93
C PHE A 197 24.94 -12.22 6.23
N GLN A 198 24.96 -12.17 4.88
CA GLN A 198 25.91 -11.34 4.11
C GLN A 198 25.32 -10.00 3.64
N ILE A 199 24.27 -9.50 4.28
CA ILE A 199 23.64 -8.24 3.89
C ILE A 199 24.06 -7.13 4.87
N ASP A 200 24.77 -6.16 4.33
CA ASP A 200 25.24 -4.98 5.03
C ASP A 200 24.09 -3.98 5.25
N VAL A 201 23.39 -3.62 4.16
CA VAL A 201 22.36 -2.57 4.14
C VAL A 201 21.19 -2.96 3.24
N LEU A 202 19.97 -2.97 3.78
CA LEU A 202 18.74 -3.21 3.02
C LEU A 202 17.99 -1.90 2.77
N VAL A 203 17.60 -1.62 1.52
CA VAL A 203 16.76 -0.45 1.21
C VAL A 203 15.33 -0.91 0.87
N SER A 204 14.33 -0.35 1.55
CA SER A 204 12.92 -0.75 1.34
C SER A 204 11.95 0.43 1.46
N THR A 205 10.79 0.27 0.81
CA THR A 205 9.61 1.10 1.08
C THR A 205 8.76 0.48 2.20
N ASP A 206 7.88 1.26 2.81
CA ASP A 206 6.93 0.77 3.83
C ASP A 206 6.15 -0.44 3.34
N LEU A 207 5.63 -0.36 2.12
CA LEU A 207 4.76 -1.37 1.53
C LEU A 207 5.50 -2.68 1.27
N ALA A 208 6.75 -2.61 0.80
CA ALA A 208 7.54 -3.79 0.49
C ALA A 208 8.09 -4.48 1.74
N SER A 209 8.27 -3.75 2.85
CA SER A 209 8.76 -4.31 4.12
C SER A 209 7.70 -5.01 4.97
N ARG A 210 6.41 -4.96 4.58
CA ARG A 210 5.31 -5.57 5.32
C ARG A 210 5.44 -7.09 5.27
N GLY A 211 5.29 -7.75 6.42
CA GLY A 211 5.45 -9.21 6.52
C GLY A 211 6.87 -9.73 6.32
N LEU A 212 7.88 -8.87 6.09
CA LEU A 212 9.27 -9.28 6.14
C LEU A 212 9.74 -9.28 7.60
N ASP A 213 9.83 -10.47 8.17
CA ASP A 213 10.55 -10.68 9.42
C ASP A 213 12.04 -10.83 9.12
N ILE A 214 12.78 -9.74 9.31
CA ILE A 214 14.23 -9.74 9.17
C ILE A 214 14.77 -9.82 10.59
N GLU A 215 15.24 -11.01 10.96
CA GLU A 215 15.93 -11.19 12.22
C GLU A 215 17.25 -10.38 12.22
N GLY A 216 17.75 -10.03 13.40
CA GLY A 216 19.09 -9.44 13.50
C GLY A 216 19.23 -7.94 13.26
N VAL A 217 18.22 -7.20 12.78
CA VAL A 217 18.35 -5.75 12.46
C VAL A 217 18.90 -4.92 13.62
N GLN A 218 20.08 -4.31 13.42
CA GLN A 218 20.75 -3.50 14.43
C GLN A 218 20.38 -2.02 14.33
N THR A 219 20.25 -1.51 13.10
CA THR A 219 20.00 -0.09 12.84
C THR A 219 18.86 0.10 11.85
N VAL A 220 17.94 1.01 12.16
CA VAL A 220 16.88 1.46 11.25
C VAL A 220 17.12 2.92 10.89
N ILE A 221 17.25 3.24 9.60
CA ILE A 221 17.41 4.60 9.11
C ILE A 221 16.16 5.02 8.34
N ASN A 222 15.43 6.01 8.85
CA ASN A 222 14.35 6.66 8.10
C ASN A 222 14.94 7.79 7.27
N MET A 223 15.32 7.50 6.01
CA MET A 223 15.73 8.56 5.08
C MET A 223 14.59 9.54 4.86
N HIS A 224 13.35 9.04 4.77
CA HIS A 224 12.13 9.84 4.71
C HIS A 224 11.24 9.47 5.88
N MET A 225 10.69 10.47 6.58
CA MET A 225 9.74 10.20 7.64
C MET A 225 8.46 9.54 7.08
N PRO A 226 7.88 8.59 7.82
CA PRO A 226 6.59 7.99 7.48
C PRO A 226 5.47 9.03 7.58
N LYS A 227 4.27 8.70 7.09
CA LYS A 227 3.13 9.62 7.13
C LYS A 227 2.44 9.66 8.49
N THR A 228 2.55 8.59 9.26
CA THR A 228 1.86 8.44 10.55
C THR A 228 2.80 7.91 11.63
N ILE A 229 2.49 8.23 12.90
CA ILE A 229 3.24 7.74 14.05
C ILE A 229 3.19 6.20 14.17
N LYS A 230 2.06 5.58 13.79
CA LYS A 230 1.95 4.11 13.78
C LYS A 230 2.96 3.47 12.83
N GLN A 231 3.10 4.02 11.63
CA GLN A 231 4.12 3.55 10.67
C GLN A 231 5.53 3.75 11.24
N TYR A 232 5.79 4.89 11.89
CA TYR A 232 7.07 5.13 12.58
C TYR A 232 7.39 4.05 13.61
N ILE A 233 6.45 3.75 14.51
CA ILE A 233 6.60 2.70 15.53
C ILE A 233 6.90 1.34 14.87
N HIS A 234 6.19 1.00 13.79
CA HIS A 234 6.42 -0.28 13.09
C HIS A 234 7.79 -0.36 12.41
N ARG A 235 8.31 0.77 11.90
CA ARG A 235 9.66 0.82 11.31
C ARG A 235 10.72 0.65 12.39
N VAL A 236 10.66 1.43 13.47
CA VAL A 236 11.67 1.36 14.53
C VAL A 236 11.57 0.04 15.32
N GLY A 237 10.39 -0.57 15.39
CA GLY A 237 10.18 -1.92 15.92
C GLY A 237 10.75 -3.06 15.05
N ARG A 238 11.40 -2.76 13.92
CA ARG A 238 12.20 -3.75 13.18
C ARG A 238 13.52 -4.05 13.88
N THR A 239 14.02 -3.14 14.72
CA THR A 239 15.19 -3.36 15.57
C THR A 239 14.78 -3.60 17.04
N ALA A 240 15.76 -3.82 17.91
CA ALA A 240 15.59 -4.06 19.35
C ALA A 240 14.62 -5.21 19.72
N ARG A 241 14.48 -6.19 18.82
CA ARG A 241 13.66 -7.40 19.05
C ARG A 241 14.37 -8.38 19.99
N ALA A 242 13.59 -9.16 20.73
CA ALA A 242 14.08 -10.20 21.64
C ALA A 242 15.12 -9.72 22.68
N GLY A 243 14.94 -8.51 23.23
CA GLY A 243 15.77 -7.98 24.32
C GLY A 243 17.16 -7.46 23.91
N ARG A 244 17.49 -7.44 22.60
CA ARG A 244 18.71 -6.83 22.06
C ARG A 244 18.61 -5.30 22.04
N ALA A 245 19.75 -4.62 22.12
CA ALA A 245 19.80 -3.17 21.89
C ALA A 245 19.64 -2.88 20.39
N GLY A 246 18.95 -1.79 20.08
CA GLY A 246 18.73 -1.34 18.70
C GLY A 246 18.92 0.16 18.57
N ARG A 247 19.09 0.63 17.33
CA ARG A 247 19.18 2.06 17.04
C ARG A 247 18.25 2.44 15.90
N SER A 248 17.62 3.61 16.03
CA SER A 248 16.87 4.21 14.93
C SER A 248 17.33 5.63 14.67
N ILE A 249 17.58 5.99 13.42
CA ILE A 249 17.99 7.34 13.00
C ILE A 249 16.96 7.87 12.01
N SER A 250 16.36 9.02 12.31
CA SER A 250 15.36 9.65 11.45
C SER A 250 15.81 10.99 10.88
N LEU A 251 15.77 11.13 9.56
CA LEU A 251 16.04 12.40 8.88
C LEU A 251 14.74 13.21 8.80
N VAL A 252 14.73 14.36 9.48
CA VAL A 252 13.53 15.19 9.67
C VAL A 252 13.68 16.49 8.89
N GLY A 253 12.83 16.68 7.88
CA GLY A 253 12.72 17.93 7.14
C GLY A 253 11.80 18.95 7.82
N GLU A 254 11.48 20.04 7.13
CA GLU A 254 10.54 21.05 7.67
C GLU A 254 9.10 20.56 7.72
N ASP A 255 8.68 19.81 6.70
CA ASP A 255 7.33 19.26 6.59
C ASP A 255 7.02 18.22 7.69
N ASP A 256 8.07 17.56 8.18
CA ASP A 256 7.99 16.47 9.15
C ASP A 256 7.89 16.97 10.61
N ARG A 257 7.92 18.29 10.85
CA ARG A 257 7.93 18.89 12.20
C ARG A 257 6.73 18.48 13.05
N LYS A 258 5.54 18.35 12.44
CA LYS A 258 4.32 17.93 13.16
C LYS A 258 4.47 16.52 13.71
N LEU A 259 4.91 15.60 12.85
CA LEU A 259 5.14 14.20 13.23
C LEU A 259 6.27 14.07 14.26
N LEU A 260 7.34 14.86 14.15
CA LEU A 260 8.41 14.87 15.15
C LEU A 260 7.87 15.27 16.54
N LYS A 261 6.99 16.29 16.61
CA LYS A 261 6.35 16.68 17.88
C LYS A 261 5.49 15.56 18.45
N GLU A 262 4.72 14.87 17.61
CA GLU A 262 3.94 13.70 18.03
C GLU A 262 4.85 12.60 18.60
N ILE A 263 5.95 12.28 17.92
CA ILE A 263 6.93 11.27 18.37
C ILE A 263 7.55 11.65 19.72
N ILE A 264 7.88 12.94 19.91
CA ILE A 264 8.41 13.44 21.18
C ILE A 264 7.37 13.29 22.30
N ASN A 265 6.12 13.64 22.04
CA ASN A 265 5.04 13.54 23.03
C ASN A 265 4.73 12.09 23.42
N THR A 266 4.87 11.15 22.48
CA THR A 266 4.66 9.71 22.74
C THR A 266 5.85 9.05 23.46
N ASN A 267 7.03 9.69 23.48
CA ASN A 267 8.22 9.19 24.18
C ASN A 267 8.61 10.12 25.35
N PRO A 268 7.89 10.08 26.49
CA PRO A 268 8.10 10.98 27.62
C PRO A 268 9.50 10.84 28.27
N ASP A 269 10.18 9.70 28.12
CA ASP A 269 11.48 9.40 28.75
C ASP A 269 12.72 9.98 28.03
N ARG A 270 12.55 10.94 27.10
CA ARG A 270 13.65 11.65 26.42
C ARG A 270 14.68 10.73 25.72
N THR A 271 14.23 9.57 25.23
CA THR A 271 15.09 8.64 24.47
C THR A 271 15.47 9.15 23.09
N LEU A 272 14.76 10.16 22.57
CA LEU A 272 15.03 10.78 21.28
C LEU A 272 16.12 11.86 21.38
N LYS A 273 17.30 11.58 20.83
CA LYS A 273 18.45 12.49 20.81
C LYS A 273 18.66 13.12 19.43
N GLN A 274 19.10 14.38 19.39
CA GLN A 274 19.53 14.98 18.14
C GLN A 274 20.95 14.49 17.80
N ARG A 275 21.13 13.87 16.64
CA ARG A 275 22.45 13.56 16.07
C ARG A 275 22.89 14.73 15.19
N MET A 276 24.12 15.18 15.41
CA MET A 276 24.78 16.16 14.56
C MET A 276 25.69 15.43 13.57
N VAL A 277 25.57 15.77 12.29
CA VAL A 277 26.52 15.36 11.26
C VAL A 277 27.33 16.60 10.87
N ALA A 278 28.65 16.47 10.90
CA ALA A 278 29.56 17.56 10.57
C ALA A 278 29.28 18.06 9.14
N PRO A 279 29.08 19.38 8.92
CA PRO A 279 28.77 19.93 7.60
C PRO A 279 29.80 19.58 6.53
N GLU A 280 31.08 19.50 6.92
CA GLU A 280 32.19 19.14 6.04
C GLU A 280 32.05 17.72 5.49
N VAL A 281 31.50 16.81 6.31
CA VAL A 281 31.23 15.43 5.89
C VAL A 281 30.07 15.40 4.91
N VAL A 282 29.00 16.13 5.18
CA VAL A 282 27.84 16.20 4.25
C VAL A 282 28.29 16.77 2.90
N GLU A 283 29.11 17.82 2.91
CA GLU A 283 29.67 18.44 1.71
C GLU A 283 30.55 17.47 0.91
N ALA A 284 31.46 16.75 1.57
CA ALA A 284 32.33 15.77 0.91
C ALA A 284 31.53 14.65 0.23
N TYR A 285 30.49 14.12 0.89
CA TYR A 285 29.62 13.12 0.28
C TYR A 285 28.75 13.70 -0.82
N ARG A 286 28.31 14.95 -0.71
CA ARG A 286 27.58 15.64 -1.79
C ARG A 286 28.43 15.73 -3.05
N GLN A 287 29.66 16.24 -2.93
CA GLN A 287 30.60 16.31 -4.06
C GLN A 287 30.89 14.94 -4.65
N ARG A 288 31.00 13.91 -3.79
CA ARG A 288 31.17 12.53 -4.26
C ARG A 288 29.95 12.04 -5.04
N ILE A 289 28.73 12.28 -4.55
CA ILE A 289 27.49 11.93 -5.24
C ILE A 289 27.40 12.66 -6.58
N ASP A 290 27.70 13.96 -6.61
CA ASP A 290 27.70 14.77 -7.83
C ASP A 290 28.67 14.20 -8.88
N SER A 291 29.85 13.70 -8.45
CA SER A 291 30.81 13.03 -9.35
C SER A 291 30.34 11.68 -9.89
N LEU A 292 29.40 11.02 -9.19
CA LEU A 292 28.84 9.73 -9.58
C LEU A 292 27.51 9.87 -10.33
N GLU A 293 26.94 11.07 -10.41
CA GLU A 293 25.60 11.31 -10.96
C GLU A 293 25.46 10.81 -12.40
N GLU A 294 26.49 10.96 -13.23
CA GLU A 294 26.47 10.44 -14.60
C GLU A 294 26.47 8.91 -14.61
N SER A 295 27.33 8.27 -13.81
CA SER A 295 27.35 6.80 -13.68
C SER A 295 26.03 6.25 -13.15
N ILE A 296 25.40 6.93 -12.20
CA ILE A 296 24.08 6.54 -11.65
C ILE A 296 23.03 6.57 -12.77
N ARG A 297 23.04 7.61 -13.62
CA ARG A 297 22.10 7.72 -14.74
C ARG A 297 22.30 6.64 -15.79
N GLN A 298 23.54 6.33 -16.13
CA GLN A 298 23.83 5.27 -17.09
C GLN A 298 23.35 3.91 -16.57
N ILE A 299 23.67 3.56 -15.32
CA ILE A 299 23.22 2.30 -14.72
C ILE A 299 21.68 2.21 -14.63
N ASP A 300 21.01 3.30 -14.20
CA ASP A 300 19.54 3.33 -14.13
C ASP A 300 18.87 3.22 -15.52
N LEU A 301 19.54 3.68 -16.58
CA LEU A 301 19.08 3.50 -17.96
C LEU A 301 19.28 2.06 -18.42
N GLU A 302 20.48 1.51 -18.24
CA GLU A 302 20.81 0.12 -18.58
C GLU A 302 19.88 -0.88 -17.87
N GLU A 303 19.61 -0.71 -16.58
CA GLU A 303 18.68 -1.57 -15.83
C GLU A 303 17.24 -1.48 -16.32
N LYS A 304 16.80 -0.29 -16.79
CA LYS A 304 15.46 -0.13 -17.38
C LYS A 304 15.37 -0.82 -18.73
N GLU A 305 16.37 -0.64 -19.58
CA GLU A 305 16.44 -1.29 -20.88
C GLU A 305 16.47 -2.82 -20.73
N GLU A 306 17.27 -3.34 -19.80
CA GLU A 306 17.31 -4.76 -19.48
C GLU A 306 15.95 -5.27 -18.98
N LYS A 307 15.28 -4.51 -18.10
CA LYS A 307 13.94 -4.85 -17.60
C LYS A 307 12.90 -4.88 -18.72
N GLU A 308 12.93 -3.91 -19.64
CA GLU A 308 12.03 -3.85 -20.79
C GLU A 308 12.26 -5.00 -21.76
N LEU A 309 13.54 -5.30 -22.06
CA LEU A 309 13.93 -6.43 -22.91
C LEU A 309 13.46 -7.75 -22.31
N ARG A 310 13.69 -7.96 -21.01
CA ARG A 310 13.22 -9.15 -20.29
C ARG A 310 11.70 -9.28 -20.28
N LEU A 311 10.97 -8.16 -20.15
CA LEU A 311 9.51 -8.16 -20.24
C LEU A 311 9.04 -8.56 -21.64
N ALA A 312 9.66 -8.01 -22.68
CA ALA A 312 9.38 -8.33 -24.08
C ALA A 312 9.66 -9.81 -24.38
N GLU A 313 10.81 -10.33 -23.94
CA GLU A 313 11.15 -11.76 -24.05
C GLU A 313 10.10 -12.62 -23.35
N SER A 314 9.75 -12.31 -22.10
CA SER A 314 8.75 -13.09 -21.36
C SER A 314 7.36 -13.06 -22.03
N ALA A 315 7.02 -11.96 -22.72
CA ALA A 315 5.78 -11.84 -23.47
C ALA A 315 5.82 -12.65 -24.77
N LEU A 316 6.96 -12.66 -25.48
CA LEU A 316 7.17 -13.49 -26.66
C LEU A 316 7.11 -14.98 -26.30
N THR A 317 7.75 -15.41 -25.22
CA THR A 317 7.69 -16.79 -24.73
C THR A 317 6.24 -17.20 -24.44
N LYS A 318 5.49 -16.39 -23.69
CA LYS A 318 4.06 -16.65 -23.41
C LYS A 318 3.21 -16.68 -24.68
N THR A 319 3.52 -15.85 -25.66
CA THR A 319 2.78 -15.79 -26.93
C THR A 319 3.05 -17.07 -27.73
N LYS A 320 4.30 -17.51 -27.79
CA LYS A 320 4.71 -18.77 -28.41
C LYS A 320 4.03 -19.96 -27.74
N GLU A 321 4.07 -20.05 -26.41
CA GLU A 321 3.39 -21.08 -25.63
C GLU A 321 1.88 -21.10 -25.89
N LYS A 322 1.23 -19.93 -25.98
CA LYS A 322 -0.21 -19.84 -26.30
C LYS A 322 -0.52 -20.29 -27.73
N LEU A 323 0.36 -20.00 -28.69
CA LEU A 323 0.23 -20.42 -30.08
C LEU A 323 0.36 -21.96 -30.20
N GLU A 324 1.28 -22.54 -29.44
CA GLU A 324 1.52 -23.99 -29.37
C GLU A 324 0.40 -24.74 -28.64
N THR A 325 -0.24 -24.12 -27.63
CA THR A 325 -1.25 -24.78 -26.78
C THR A 325 -2.70 -24.54 -27.19
N GLY A 326 -2.97 -23.70 -28.20
CA GLY A 326 -4.30 -23.55 -28.82
C GLY A 326 -5.42 -23.08 -27.87
N THR A 327 -5.12 -22.53 -26.69
CA THR A 327 -6.15 -22.10 -25.73
C THR A 327 -6.79 -20.75 -26.12
N THR A 328 -8.07 -20.78 -26.47
CA THR A 328 -8.97 -19.63 -26.63
C THR A 328 -9.20 -18.89 -25.31
N GLU A 329 -9.35 -17.57 -25.39
CA GLU A 329 -9.66 -16.68 -24.26
C GLU A 329 -10.95 -17.11 -23.56
N ARG A 330 -10.86 -17.40 -22.25
CA ARG A 330 -12.04 -17.48 -21.39
C ARG A 330 -12.46 -16.08 -20.96
N GLU A 331 -13.77 -15.90 -20.87
CA GLU A 331 -14.46 -14.66 -20.49
C GLU A 331 -13.84 -13.95 -19.28
N GLY A 332 -13.87 -12.62 -19.33
CA GLY A 332 -13.25 -11.75 -18.33
C GLY A 332 -13.74 -12.05 -16.91
N ARG A 333 -12.80 -12.50 -16.07
CA ARG A 333 -13.06 -12.76 -14.64
C ARG A 333 -13.44 -11.48 -13.92
N VAL A 334 -14.40 -11.59 -13.01
CA VAL A 334 -14.84 -10.47 -12.18
C VAL A 334 -13.77 -10.23 -11.11
N TRP A 335 -12.82 -9.34 -11.40
CA TRP A 335 -11.87 -8.87 -10.40
C TRP A 335 -12.58 -7.91 -9.44
N PHE A 336 -12.67 -8.29 -8.16
CA PHE A 336 -13.32 -7.51 -7.10
C PHE A 336 -12.48 -6.28 -6.71
N GLN A 337 -12.38 -5.30 -7.60
CA GLN A 337 -12.04 -3.93 -7.27
C GLN A 337 -13.26 -3.07 -7.51
N LYS A 338 -13.83 -2.50 -6.44
CA LYS A 338 -14.80 -1.41 -6.61
C LYS A 338 -14.12 -0.33 -7.46
N PRO A 339 -14.71 0.10 -8.59
CA PRO A 339 -14.11 1.13 -9.42
C PRO A 339 -13.84 2.35 -8.56
N THR A 340 -12.60 2.83 -8.59
CA THR A 340 -12.20 4.05 -7.87
C THR A 340 -13.16 5.19 -8.23
N VAL A 341 -13.28 6.20 -7.37
CA VAL A 341 -14.13 7.37 -7.62
C VAL A 341 -13.84 7.97 -9.01
N SER A 342 -12.56 7.97 -9.41
CA SER A 342 -12.07 8.35 -10.74
C SER A 342 -12.67 7.51 -11.88
N GLU A 343 -12.70 6.18 -11.75
CA GLU A 343 -13.25 5.28 -12.76
C GLU A 343 -14.77 5.46 -12.95
N ARG A 344 -15.50 5.70 -11.85
CA ARG A 344 -16.95 6.00 -11.90
C ARG A 344 -17.22 7.34 -12.57
N GLU A 345 -16.39 8.34 -12.33
CA GLU A 345 -16.49 9.65 -12.98
C GLU A 345 -16.16 9.56 -14.47
N ARG A 346 -15.09 8.83 -14.83
CA ARG A 346 -14.70 8.59 -16.23
C ARG A 346 -15.80 7.88 -17.00
N ARG A 347 -16.39 6.82 -16.42
CA ARG A 347 -17.49 6.06 -17.03
C ARG A 347 -18.79 6.85 -17.11
N ARG A 348 -19.04 7.78 -16.17
CA ARG A 348 -20.16 8.74 -16.27
C ARG A 348 -19.91 9.80 -17.35
N ALA A 349 -18.66 10.25 -17.52
CA ALA A 349 -18.27 11.20 -18.55
C ALA A 349 -18.38 10.57 -19.95
N GLU A 350 -17.91 9.33 -20.13
CA GLU A 350 -18.05 8.56 -21.38
C GLU A 350 -19.51 8.36 -21.77
N LYS A 351 -20.38 7.94 -20.82
CA LYS A 351 -21.82 7.82 -21.07
C LYS A 351 -22.49 9.16 -21.42
N ARG A 352 -22.02 10.28 -20.84
CA ARG A 352 -22.51 11.63 -21.18
C ARG A 352 -22.04 12.05 -22.58
N ALA A 353 -20.82 11.71 -22.97
CA ALA A 353 -20.28 11.99 -24.30
C ALA A 353 -21.04 11.22 -25.38
N GLN A 354 -21.25 9.91 -25.19
CA GLN A 354 -22.03 9.08 -26.11
C GLN A 354 -23.46 9.60 -26.29
N ARG A 355 -24.15 9.98 -25.21
CA ARG A 355 -25.50 10.59 -25.31
C ARG A 355 -25.50 11.92 -26.05
N LYS A 356 -24.45 12.75 -25.89
CA LYS A 356 -24.31 14.02 -26.60
C LYS A 356 -24.13 13.79 -28.10
N GLU A 357 -23.33 12.80 -28.47
CA GLU A 357 -23.05 12.44 -29.85
C GLU A 357 -24.27 11.82 -30.55
N GLU A 358 -25.00 10.96 -29.84
CA GLU A 358 -26.28 10.42 -30.32
C GLU A 358 -27.34 11.53 -30.52
N MET A 359 -27.42 12.50 -29.61
CA MET A 359 -28.32 13.66 -29.78
C MET A 359 -27.91 14.56 -30.95
N LYS A 360 -26.60 14.80 -31.15
CA LYS A 360 -26.11 15.57 -32.31
C LYS A 360 -26.44 14.86 -33.62
N ARG A 361 -26.27 13.53 -33.67
CA ARG A 361 -26.60 12.73 -34.86
C ARG A 361 -28.11 12.75 -35.15
N LYS A 362 -28.95 12.69 -34.12
CA LYS A 362 -30.42 12.85 -34.25
C LYS A 362 -30.84 14.26 -34.65
N GLN A 363 -30.13 15.30 -34.21
CA GLN A 363 -30.40 16.68 -34.64
C GLN A 363 -29.95 16.95 -36.07
N ALA A 364 -28.82 16.38 -36.50
CA ALA A 364 -28.32 16.50 -37.87
C ALA A 364 -29.19 15.76 -38.90
N ALA A 365 -29.97 14.77 -38.47
CA ALA A 365 -30.86 13.98 -39.32
C ALA A 365 -32.29 14.56 -39.45
N LYS A 366 -32.62 15.67 -38.77
CA LYS A 366 -33.96 16.27 -38.80
C LYS A 366 -34.12 17.23 -39.98
N THR A 367 -35.28 17.17 -40.61
CA THR A 367 -35.67 18.06 -41.70
C THR A 367 -36.07 19.46 -41.19
N PRO A 368 -36.01 20.53 -42.02
CA PRO A 368 -36.32 21.88 -41.58
C PRO A 368 -37.73 22.08 -41.01
N GLU A 369 -38.72 21.30 -41.45
CA GLU A 369 -40.10 21.33 -40.94
C GLU A 369 -40.21 20.71 -39.54
N GLU A 370 -39.51 19.60 -39.28
CA GLU A 370 -39.48 18.95 -37.96
C GLU A 370 -38.81 19.83 -36.91
N ILE A 371 -37.78 20.59 -37.30
CA ILE A 371 -37.11 21.56 -36.42
C ILE A 371 -38.07 22.71 -36.05
N ARG A 372 -38.88 23.20 -37.00
CA ARG A 372 -39.90 24.24 -36.73
C ARG A 372 -40.96 23.74 -35.76
N MET A 373 -41.52 22.55 -35.97
CA MET A 373 -42.52 21.96 -35.07
C MET A 373 -41.96 21.73 -33.66
N GLU A 374 -40.70 21.28 -33.53
CA GLU A 374 -40.09 21.08 -32.22
C GLU A 374 -39.84 22.40 -31.48
N HIS A 375 -39.47 23.46 -32.19
CA HIS A 375 -39.36 24.82 -31.62
C HIS A 375 -40.71 25.36 -31.16
N GLU A 376 -41.77 25.13 -31.93
CA GLU A 376 -43.13 25.57 -31.61
C GLU A 376 -43.70 24.81 -30.40
N MET A 377 -43.50 23.50 -30.35
CA MET A 377 -43.82 22.65 -29.20
C MET A 377 -43.02 23.04 -27.95
N ALA A 378 -41.72 23.34 -28.09
CA ALA A 378 -40.88 23.81 -26.99
C ALA A 378 -41.30 25.20 -26.48
N TYR A 379 -41.77 26.08 -27.37
CA TYR A 379 -42.33 27.38 -27.02
C TYR A 379 -43.62 27.22 -26.21
N GLN A 380 -44.56 26.40 -26.69
CA GLN A 380 -45.81 26.11 -25.98
C GLN A 380 -45.55 25.43 -24.61
N ALA A 381 -44.60 24.51 -24.52
CA ALA A 381 -44.23 23.88 -23.25
C ALA A 381 -43.60 24.87 -22.24
N ARG A 382 -42.84 25.86 -22.72
CA ARG A 382 -42.27 26.94 -21.88
C ARG A 382 -43.36 27.91 -21.41
N GLU A 383 -44.31 28.26 -22.27
CA GLU A 383 -45.48 29.05 -21.91
C GLU A 383 -46.33 28.35 -20.84
N ALA A 384 -46.63 27.07 -21.01
CA ALA A 384 -47.38 26.27 -20.03
C ALA A 384 -46.67 26.18 -18.66
N LYS A 385 -45.34 26.08 -18.65
CA LYS A 385 -44.54 26.12 -17.40
C LYS A 385 -44.55 27.49 -16.73
N ARG A 386 -44.53 28.58 -17.52
CA ARG A 386 -44.64 29.95 -16.99
C ARG A 386 -46.02 30.20 -16.39
N ALA A 387 -47.09 29.73 -17.05
CA ALA A 387 -48.46 29.80 -16.53
C ALA A 387 -48.64 29.04 -15.20
N ARG A 388 -47.99 27.86 -15.04
CA ARG A 388 -48.00 27.10 -13.78
C ARG A 388 -47.23 27.79 -12.64
N ARG A 389 -46.13 28.48 -12.94
CA ARG A 389 -45.34 29.23 -11.93
C ARG A 389 -46.06 30.47 -11.39
N GLY A 390 -46.96 31.07 -12.16
CA GLY A 390 -47.79 32.21 -11.73
C GLY A 390 -48.82 31.85 -10.65
N LYS A 391 -49.35 30.62 -10.65
CA LYS A 391 -50.38 30.18 -9.69
C LYS A 391 -49.87 29.83 -8.28
N ASN A 392 -48.57 29.61 -8.08
CA ASN A 392 -48.00 29.17 -6.79
C ASN A 392 -47.29 30.26 -5.96
N ARG A 393 -47.50 31.56 -6.24
CA ARG A 393 -47.03 32.66 -5.37
C ARG A 393 -48.18 33.22 -4.52
N ARG A 394 -48.48 32.56 -3.40
CA ARG A 394 -48.77 33.16 -2.07
C ARG A 394 -49.39 32.11 -1.15
N LEU A 395 -48.62 31.74 -0.12
CA LEU A 395 -49.04 31.48 1.27
C LEU A 395 -47.75 31.20 2.04
N ARG A 396 -47.14 32.24 2.63
CA ARG A 396 -46.13 32.11 3.68
C ARG A 396 -46.84 32.40 5.00
N ALA A 397 -46.94 31.39 5.86
CA ALA A 397 -47.37 31.57 7.24
C ALA A 397 -46.25 32.27 8.02
N VAL A 398 -46.59 33.35 8.72
CA VAL A 398 -45.73 34.02 9.70
C VAL A 398 -45.85 33.23 11.01
N VAL A 399 -44.73 32.83 11.60
CA VAL A 399 -44.71 32.24 12.95
C VAL A 399 -44.24 33.32 13.91
N GLU A 400 -45.16 33.82 14.73
CA GLU A 400 -44.87 34.72 15.86
C GLU A 400 -44.22 33.93 17.00
N THR A 401 -43.12 34.46 17.55
CA THR A 401 -42.47 33.95 18.76
C THR A 401 -43.28 34.34 20.01
N PRO A 402 -43.46 33.46 21.00
CA PRO A 402 -44.28 33.77 22.17
C PRO A 402 -43.57 34.71 23.16
N PHE A 403 -44.31 35.72 23.59
CA PHE A 403 -44.03 36.58 24.73
C PHE A 403 -43.95 35.77 26.03
N LYS A 404 -42.90 35.99 26.84
CA LYS A 404 -42.91 35.71 28.28
C LYS A 404 -43.66 36.84 28.97
N VAL A 405 -44.62 36.50 29.83
CA VAL A 405 -45.31 37.44 30.73
C VAL A 405 -45.09 36.96 32.16
N SER A 406 -44.54 37.89 32.95
CA SER A 406 -44.38 38.00 34.42
C SER A 406 -43.84 36.80 35.20
#